data_AF-A0A346CEB3-F1
#
_entry.id   AF-A0A346CEB3-F1
#
_cell.length_a   1.000
_cell.length_b   1.000
_cell.length_c   1.000
_cell.angle_alpha   90.00
_cell.angle_beta   90.00
_cell.angle_gamma   90.00
#
_symmetry.space_group_name_H-M   'P 1'
#
loop_
_entity.id
_entity.type
_entity.pdbx_description
1 polymer ?
#
loop_
_entity_poly.entity_id
_entity_poly.type
_entity_poly.pdbx_seq_one_letter_code
_entity_poly.pdbx_strand_id
1 'polypeptide(L)'
;MSTSSLTFPSFHHHKNNLPTSKTTINHGRPIIIRLNAASPDTTTTITTTGSNTNDKNLPIRPIPGSYGIPFFQPFKDRFEYFYGPGGRDEFFKTRVQKHQSTVFRTNMPPGPFISKNPNVVVLLDAKSFPTLFDVTKVEKKDLFTGTYMPSTELTGGHRVLSYLDPSEPKHGPLKNMVFFMLKNSIKRIIPEFEKTYNELFDQLENELSNKGKAFFNDVGEQTAFRFLGRTYLETNPEDTKIGKDGPKLIGTWVLFNLGPLLRLGLPWFVEEPLLHTFRLPAALVKKNYNKLYDFFESYSGSIIEHAKTLGLEKDEVVHNILFTVCFNTFGGIKILFPNTLKWLGRAGTNLHTQLAEEIRNAIKVHGGGKVTMAAMEQMPLMKSVVYESLRIEPPVALQYGKAKQDMTIESHDAVFKVKEGEMLFGYQPFATKDPKIFDRPEEFVPDRFVGEGEKLLKYVTWSNGPETETPTAGNKQCAGKDFVVLITRLFVVELFRRYDSFDIEVGTSPLGAKITLTSLKRARA
;
A
#
# COMPACT_ATOMS: atom_id res chain seq x y z
N MET A 1 -19.57 21.73 -45.05
CA MET A 1 -19.50 23.13 -44.57
C MET A 1 -19.77 23.08 -43.07
N SER A 2 -18.93 23.46 -42.12
CA SER A 2 -17.65 24.16 -42.08
C SER A 2 -16.90 23.62 -40.85
N THR A 3 -15.68 23.15 -41.06
CA THR A 3 -14.73 22.70 -40.04
C THR A 3 -14.07 23.91 -39.37
N SER A 4 -14.05 23.95 -38.04
CA SER A 4 -13.23 24.89 -37.25
C SER A 4 -12.24 24.10 -36.40
N SER A 5 -11.02 24.02 -36.93
CA SER A 5 -9.80 23.48 -36.33
C SER A 5 -9.23 24.44 -35.29
N LEU A 6 -9.01 23.97 -34.08
CA LEU A 6 -8.23 24.67 -33.05
C LEU A 6 -6.78 24.18 -33.10
N THR A 7 -5.89 25.08 -33.52
CA THR A 7 -4.43 24.92 -33.56
C THR A 7 -3.82 25.21 -32.19
N PHE A 8 -3.01 24.29 -31.66
CA PHE A 8 -2.17 24.51 -30.49
C PHE A 8 -0.80 25.08 -30.92
N PRO A 9 -0.22 26.05 -30.18
CA PRO A 9 1.11 26.57 -30.49
C PRO A 9 2.22 25.59 -30.09
N SER A 10 3.20 25.47 -30.99
CA SER A 10 4.41 24.66 -30.88
C SER A 10 5.33 25.20 -29.77
N PHE A 11 5.79 24.34 -28.87
CA PHE A 11 6.81 24.68 -27.87
C PHE A 11 8.20 24.62 -28.51
N HIS A 12 8.83 25.80 -28.61
CA HIS A 12 10.22 25.93 -28.98
C HIS A 12 11.17 25.31 -27.95
N HIS A 13 12.10 24.50 -28.44
CA HIS A 13 13.28 24.04 -27.71
C HIS A 13 14.18 25.23 -27.32
N HIS A 14 14.20 25.57 -26.03
CA HIS A 14 15.31 26.34 -25.45
C HIS A 14 16.38 25.38 -24.93
N LYS A 15 17.53 25.38 -25.62
CA LYS A 15 18.80 24.86 -25.10
C LYS A 15 19.26 25.76 -23.95
N ASN A 16 19.30 25.24 -22.74
CA ASN A 16 20.01 25.89 -21.63
C ASN A 16 21.34 25.19 -21.39
N ASN A 17 22.41 25.96 -21.56
CA ASN A 17 23.79 25.61 -21.20
C ASN A 17 23.90 25.50 -19.67
N LEU A 18 24.41 24.37 -19.17
CA LEU A 18 24.86 24.25 -17.78
C LEU A 18 26.21 24.98 -17.60
N PRO A 19 26.41 25.75 -16.51
CA PRO A 19 27.74 26.16 -16.08
C PRO A 19 28.39 25.05 -15.23
N THR A 20 29.62 24.69 -15.61
CA THR A 20 30.52 23.81 -14.90
C THR A 20 31.14 24.52 -13.69
N SER A 21 30.74 24.12 -12.47
CA SER A 21 31.42 24.55 -11.24
C SER A 21 32.45 23.49 -10.83
N LYS A 22 33.73 23.85 -10.90
CA LYS A 22 34.86 23.09 -10.36
C LYS A 22 34.86 23.23 -8.84
N THR A 23 34.74 22.11 -8.12
CA THR A 23 34.90 22.08 -6.66
C THR A 23 36.29 21.58 -6.31
N THR A 24 37.13 22.47 -5.80
CA THR A 24 38.44 22.19 -5.22
C THR A 24 38.29 21.53 -3.85
N ILE A 25 38.97 20.41 -3.66
CA ILE A 25 39.05 19.65 -2.41
C ILE A 25 40.09 20.31 -1.50
N ASN A 26 39.69 20.72 -0.29
CA ASN A 26 40.62 21.13 0.76
C ASN A 26 40.61 20.10 1.90
N HIS A 27 41.79 19.53 2.17
CA HIS A 27 42.04 18.60 3.27
C HIS A 27 42.14 19.34 4.62
N GLY A 28 41.28 18.98 5.58
CA GLY A 28 41.37 19.40 6.98
C GLY A 28 41.34 18.18 7.91
N ARG A 29 42.32 18.11 8.82
CA ARG A 29 42.62 17.01 9.77
C ARG A 29 41.55 16.78 10.86
N PRO A 30 41.55 15.61 11.52
CA PRO A 30 40.46 15.16 12.38
C PRO A 30 40.54 15.72 13.81
N ILE A 31 39.40 16.12 14.37
CA ILE A 31 39.26 16.48 15.79
C ILE A 31 38.59 15.32 16.53
N ILE A 32 39.28 14.82 17.56
CA ILE A 32 38.84 13.82 18.52
C ILE A 32 37.92 14.49 19.53
N ILE A 33 36.72 13.94 19.76
CA ILE A 33 35.83 14.35 20.86
C ILE A 33 35.68 13.17 21.82
N ARG A 34 36.16 13.36 23.05
CA ARG A 34 35.92 12.46 24.19
C ARG A 34 34.58 12.78 24.82
N LEU A 35 33.76 11.76 25.04
CA LEU A 35 32.57 11.80 25.89
C LEU A 35 32.99 11.74 27.36
N ASN A 36 32.36 12.55 28.21
CA ASN A 36 32.18 12.22 29.63
C ASN A 36 30.91 12.89 30.16
N ALA A 37 30.15 12.11 30.93
CA ALA A 37 28.88 12.45 31.55
C ALA A 37 29.09 13.02 32.95
N ALA A 38 28.28 14.01 33.33
CA ALA A 38 27.67 14.16 34.66
C ALA A 38 26.80 15.45 34.73
N SER A 39 25.63 15.31 35.35
CA SER A 39 24.78 16.36 35.94
C SER A 39 25.00 16.35 37.48
N PRO A 40 24.43 17.26 38.31
CA PRO A 40 23.45 18.31 38.04
C PRO A 40 23.67 19.68 38.73
N ASP A 41 22.72 20.59 38.44
CA ASP A 41 22.24 21.75 39.19
C ASP A 41 23.14 22.98 39.37
N THR A 42 22.86 24.03 38.61
CA THR A 42 22.63 25.39 39.18
C THR A 42 21.77 26.24 38.25
N THR A 43 20.69 26.78 38.80
CA THR A 43 19.79 27.76 38.19
C THR A 43 20.53 29.06 37.90
N THR A 44 20.53 29.53 36.64
CA THR A 44 20.84 30.93 36.33
C THR A 44 20.08 31.38 35.09
N THR A 45 19.20 32.36 35.30
CA THR A 45 18.37 33.03 34.31
C THR A 45 19.27 33.84 33.38
N ILE A 46 19.35 33.45 32.10
CA ILE A 46 19.94 34.26 31.04
C ILE A 46 18.91 34.46 29.96
N THR A 47 18.54 35.72 29.78
CA THR A 47 17.71 36.27 28.71
C THR A 47 18.34 35.95 27.36
N THR A 48 17.75 35.04 26.60
CA THR A 48 18.09 34.80 25.20
C THR A 48 17.07 35.46 24.29
N THR A 49 17.61 36.35 23.48
CA THR A 49 17.03 36.97 22.29
C THR A 49 16.18 36.00 21.47
N GLY A 50 14.94 36.41 21.24
CA GLY A 50 13.95 35.66 20.48
C GLY A 50 14.45 35.29 19.08
N SER A 51 14.58 33.99 18.85
CA SER A 51 14.55 33.41 17.52
C SER A 51 13.12 33.52 16.99
N ASN A 52 12.94 34.32 15.95
CA ASN A 52 11.68 34.41 15.20
C ASN A 52 11.38 33.07 14.51
N THR A 53 10.70 32.16 15.21
CA THR A 53 9.86 31.16 14.53
C THR A 53 8.53 31.83 14.24
N ASN A 54 8.27 32.11 12.96
CA ASN A 54 6.95 32.50 12.47
C ASN A 54 5.94 31.36 12.73
N ASP A 55 5.44 31.26 13.95
CA ASP A 55 4.20 30.56 14.25
C ASP A 55 3.07 31.37 13.62
N LYS A 56 2.83 31.13 12.34
CA LYS A 56 1.60 31.59 11.71
C LYS A 56 0.48 30.80 12.37
N ASN A 57 -0.20 31.40 13.34
CA ASN A 57 -1.49 30.91 13.84
C ASN A 57 -2.41 30.66 12.64
N LEU A 58 -2.58 29.40 12.25
CA LEU A 58 -3.42 29.03 11.13
C LEU A 58 -4.88 29.42 11.43
N PRO A 59 -5.61 30.00 10.47
CA PRO A 59 -6.99 30.40 10.70
C PRO A 59 -7.86 29.18 10.97
N ILE A 60 -8.72 29.27 11.98
CA ILE A 60 -9.77 28.27 12.22
C ILE A 60 -10.86 28.47 11.16
N ARG A 61 -11.20 27.41 10.42
CA ARG A 61 -12.25 27.44 9.39
C ARG A 61 -13.31 26.36 9.66
N PRO A 62 -14.59 26.61 9.31
CA PRO A 62 -15.56 25.52 9.24
C PRO A 62 -15.13 24.54 8.15
N ILE A 63 -15.41 23.24 8.34
CA ILE A 63 -15.13 22.22 7.32
C ILE A 63 -16.12 22.44 6.16
N PRO A 64 -15.65 22.78 4.94
CA PRO A 64 -16.52 23.00 3.79
C PRO A 64 -17.13 21.68 3.28
N GLY A 65 -18.13 21.78 2.41
CA GLY A 65 -18.85 20.63 1.88
C GLY A 65 -20.14 20.31 2.64
N SER A 66 -20.98 19.46 2.06
CA SER A 66 -22.27 19.05 2.61
C SER A 66 -22.58 17.62 2.17
N TYR A 67 -23.36 16.89 2.98
CA TYR A 67 -23.83 15.55 2.64
C TYR A 67 -25.07 15.55 1.74
N GLY A 68 -25.65 16.72 1.47
CA GLY A 68 -26.83 16.90 0.63
C GLY A 68 -28.09 16.25 1.19
N ILE A 69 -29.05 15.94 0.30
CA ILE A 69 -30.33 15.32 0.67
C ILE A 69 -30.07 13.85 1.05
N PRO A 70 -30.53 13.38 2.23
CA PRO A 70 -30.39 11.98 2.64
C PRO A 70 -30.89 11.02 1.58
N PHE A 71 -30.27 9.83 1.51
CA PHE A 71 -30.52 8.79 0.48
C PHE A 71 -30.11 9.20 -0.94
N PHE A 72 -30.62 10.31 -1.47
CA PHE A 72 -30.37 10.76 -2.85
C PHE A 72 -28.91 11.17 -3.09
N GLN A 73 -28.35 12.03 -2.24
CA GLN A 73 -27.00 12.54 -2.46
C GLN A 73 -25.91 11.44 -2.35
N PRO A 74 -25.97 10.49 -1.39
CA PRO A 74 -25.06 9.35 -1.37
C PRO A 74 -25.06 8.52 -2.66
N PHE A 75 -26.24 8.28 -3.27
CA PHE A 75 -26.30 7.61 -4.57
C PHE A 75 -25.62 8.41 -5.67
N LYS A 76 -25.89 9.73 -5.73
CA LYS A 76 -25.26 10.62 -6.72
C LYS A 76 -23.74 10.65 -6.57
N ASP A 77 -23.24 10.82 -5.34
CA ASP A 77 -21.80 10.87 -5.06
C ASP A 77 -21.13 9.53 -5.36
N ARG A 78 -21.77 8.40 -5.03
CA ARG A 78 -21.28 7.06 -5.39
C ARG A 78 -21.22 6.87 -6.90
N PHE A 79 -22.24 7.32 -7.63
CA PHE A 79 -22.28 7.23 -9.08
C PHE A 79 -21.16 8.05 -9.72
N GLU A 80 -20.94 9.28 -9.23
CA GLU A 80 -19.84 10.14 -9.65
C GLU A 80 -18.48 9.49 -9.35
N TYR A 81 -18.31 8.92 -8.15
CA TYR A 81 -17.09 8.24 -7.72
C TYR A 81 -16.72 7.06 -8.63
N PHE A 82 -17.69 6.20 -8.97
CA PHE A 82 -17.42 5.01 -9.80
C PHE A 82 -17.42 5.29 -11.29
N TYR A 83 -18.36 6.11 -11.79
CA TYR A 83 -18.69 6.22 -13.21
C TYR A 83 -18.44 7.62 -13.79
N GLY A 84 -18.13 8.61 -12.95
CA GLY A 84 -17.78 9.94 -13.40
C GLY A 84 -16.51 9.95 -14.27
N PRO A 85 -16.37 10.92 -15.20
CA PRO A 85 -15.13 11.11 -15.94
C PRO A 85 -13.94 11.27 -14.98
N GLY A 86 -12.84 10.56 -15.24
CA GLY A 86 -11.66 10.55 -14.35
C GLY A 86 -11.82 9.73 -13.06
N GLY A 87 -13.01 9.19 -12.80
CA GLY A 87 -13.30 8.29 -11.67
C GLY A 87 -12.98 8.91 -10.30
N ARG A 88 -12.50 8.06 -9.39
CA ARG A 88 -12.21 8.41 -8.00
C ARG A 88 -11.26 9.60 -7.83
N ASP A 89 -10.20 9.68 -8.64
CA ASP A 89 -9.22 10.77 -8.50
C ASP A 89 -9.85 12.12 -8.80
N GLU A 90 -10.64 12.19 -9.88
CA GLU A 90 -11.33 13.42 -10.27
C GLU A 90 -12.47 13.77 -9.30
N PHE A 91 -13.15 12.77 -8.71
CA PHE A 91 -14.14 12.97 -7.65
C PHE A 91 -13.58 13.77 -6.47
N PHE A 92 -12.35 13.46 -6.02
CA PHE A 92 -11.70 14.20 -4.94
C PHE A 92 -11.10 15.52 -5.42
N LYS A 93 -10.41 15.53 -6.57
CA LYS A 93 -9.76 16.72 -7.12
C LYS A 93 -10.75 17.86 -7.36
N THR A 94 -11.91 17.58 -7.96
CA THR A 94 -12.96 18.58 -8.20
C THR A 94 -13.52 19.16 -6.90
N ARG A 95 -13.66 18.35 -5.84
CA ARG A 95 -14.08 18.81 -4.51
C ARG A 95 -13.02 19.67 -3.83
N VAL A 96 -11.73 19.34 -3.97
CA VAL A 96 -10.63 20.20 -3.51
C VAL A 96 -10.70 21.56 -4.20
N GLN A 97 -10.85 21.59 -5.52
CA GLN A 97 -10.95 22.84 -6.28
C GLN A 97 -12.20 23.65 -5.92
N LYS A 98 -13.36 22.99 -5.78
CA LYS A 98 -14.61 23.65 -5.41
C LYS A 98 -14.55 24.28 -4.02
N HIS A 99 -13.94 23.59 -3.07
CA HIS A 99 -13.89 24.01 -1.67
C HIS A 99 -12.64 24.81 -1.31
N GLN A 100 -11.64 24.86 -2.21
CA GLN A 100 -10.32 25.43 -1.94
C GLN A 100 -9.73 24.87 -0.63
N SER A 101 -9.88 23.56 -0.42
CA SER A 101 -9.52 22.87 0.81
C SER A 101 -9.22 21.39 0.57
N THR A 102 -8.18 20.88 1.21
CA THR A 102 -7.85 19.44 1.27
C THR A 102 -8.60 18.70 2.37
N VAL A 103 -9.38 19.44 3.19
CA VAL A 103 -10.26 18.91 4.22
C VAL A 103 -11.69 19.34 3.94
N PHE A 104 -12.61 18.40 3.72
CA PHE A 104 -14.02 18.69 3.38
C PHE A 104 -14.96 17.54 3.71
N ARG A 105 -16.27 17.82 3.72
CA ARG A 105 -17.35 16.84 3.94
C ARG A 105 -17.85 16.30 2.61
N THR A 106 -18.05 14.98 2.53
CA THR A 106 -18.68 14.31 1.37
C THR A 106 -19.27 12.96 1.78
N ASN A 107 -20.07 12.36 0.90
CA ASN A 107 -20.46 10.95 1.03
C ASN A 107 -19.40 10.03 0.38
N MET A 108 -19.22 8.83 0.93
CA MET A 108 -18.40 7.77 0.37
C MET A 108 -19.24 6.51 0.07
N PRO A 109 -18.92 5.75 -1.01
CA PRO A 109 -19.47 4.41 -1.22
C PRO A 109 -19.26 3.51 0.00
N PRO A 110 -20.13 2.51 0.26
CA PRO A 110 -21.19 1.99 -0.63
C PRO A 110 -22.61 2.40 -0.24
N GLY A 111 -22.83 3.51 0.48
CA GLY A 111 -24.17 3.91 0.92
C GLY A 111 -25.21 3.97 -0.20
N PRO A 112 -26.52 3.81 0.10
CA PRO A 112 -27.11 3.86 1.44
C PRO A 112 -27.54 2.51 2.05
N PHE A 113 -27.80 1.46 1.27
CA PHE A 113 -28.33 0.21 1.85
C PHE A 113 -27.26 -0.65 2.54
N ILE A 114 -26.03 -0.64 2.01
CA ILE A 114 -24.92 -1.45 2.54
C ILE A 114 -24.25 -0.75 3.73
N SER A 115 -24.08 0.58 3.62
CA SER A 115 -23.55 1.46 4.66
C SER A 115 -24.66 2.31 5.25
N LYS A 116 -24.88 2.18 6.57
CA LYS A 116 -25.88 2.96 7.31
C LYS A 116 -25.58 4.46 7.37
N ASN A 117 -24.31 4.85 7.25
CA ASN A 117 -23.88 6.23 7.27
C ASN A 117 -22.68 6.44 6.34
N PRO A 118 -22.89 6.98 5.12
CA PRO A 118 -21.82 7.21 4.15
C PRO A 118 -21.04 8.51 4.40
N ASN A 119 -21.43 9.31 5.39
CA ASN A 119 -20.90 10.64 5.63
C ASN A 119 -19.49 10.58 6.20
N VAL A 120 -18.55 11.30 5.59
CA VAL A 120 -17.16 11.39 6.08
C VAL A 120 -16.61 12.82 6.01
N VAL A 121 -15.62 13.09 6.86
CA VAL A 121 -14.67 14.19 6.72
C VAL A 121 -13.42 13.67 6.01
N VAL A 122 -13.18 14.16 4.81
CA VAL A 122 -12.05 13.79 3.95
C VAL A 122 -10.79 14.53 4.39
N LEU A 123 -9.64 13.84 4.42
CA LEU A 123 -8.30 14.35 4.67
C LEU A 123 -7.39 13.98 3.50
N LEU A 124 -6.96 14.96 2.69
CA LEU A 124 -6.22 14.69 1.44
C LEU A 124 -4.76 15.15 1.44
N ASP A 125 -4.33 15.93 2.43
CA ASP A 125 -2.97 16.46 2.50
C ASP A 125 -2.11 15.71 3.53
N ALA A 126 -0.80 15.75 3.33
CA ALA A 126 0.17 15.04 4.16
C ALA A 126 0.22 15.53 5.62
N LYS A 127 -0.33 16.71 5.93
CA LYS A 127 -0.36 17.27 7.28
C LYS A 127 -1.59 16.81 8.07
N SER A 128 -2.76 16.77 7.43
CA SER A 128 -4.00 16.31 8.08
C SER A 128 -4.11 14.77 8.16
N PHE A 129 -3.66 14.06 7.11
CA PHE A 129 -3.80 12.61 6.95
C PHE A 129 -3.26 11.77 8.14
N PRO A 130 -2.10 12.09 8.77
CA PRO A 130 -1.56 11.30 9.88
C PRO A 130 -2.46 11.20 11.12
N THR A 131 -3.48 12.05 11.24
CA THR A 131 -4.54 11.92 12.27
C THR A 131 -5.18 10.52 12.26
N LEU A 132 -5.24 9.86 11.11
CA LEU A 132 -5.81 8.51 10.94
C LEU A 132 -4.99 7.39 11.58
N PHE A 133 -3.75 7.67 11.98
CA PHE A 133 -2.83 6.73 12.61
C PHE A 133 -2.84 6.84 14.14
N ASP A 134 -3.23 8.00 14.67
CA ASP A 134 -3.24 8.30 16.10
C ASP A 134 -4.44 7.61 16.77
N VAL A 135 -4.23 6.39 17.24
CA VAL A 135 -5.24 5.57 17.90
C VAL A 135 -5.71 6.13 19.25
N THR A 136 -5.06 7.18 19.77
CA THR A 136 -5.57 7.93 20.93
C THR A 136 -6.68 8.90 20.52
N LYS A 137 -6.67 9.38 19.27
CA LYS A 137 -7.66 10.30 18.71
C LYS A 137 -8.75 9.60 17.90
N VAL A 138 -8.42 8.49 17.22
CA VAL A 138 -9.35 7.77 16.36
C VAL A 138 -9.56 6.32 16.79
N GLU A 139 -10.81 5.86 16.75
CA GLU A 139 -11.22 4.46 16.84
C GLU A 139 -11.05 3.81 15.47
N LYS A 140 -10.59 2.56 15.45
CA LYS A 140 -10.29 1.76 14.26
C LYS A 140 -11.08 0.44 14.22
N LYS A 141 -12.26 0.45 14.85
CA LYS A 141 -13.20 -0.66 14.95
C LYS A 141 -14.10 -0.77 13.73
N ASP A 142 -14.19 -1.97 13.14
CA ASP A 142 -15.14 -2.34 12.08
C ASP A 142 -15.11 -1.47 10.81
N LEU A 143 -14.01 -0.75 10.59
CA LEU A 143 -13.86 0.23 9.51
C LEU A 143 -12.71 -0.07 8.54
N PHE A 144 -12.18 -1.29 8.57
CA PHE A 144 -11.12 -1.73 7.65
C PHE A 144 -11.54 -1.61 6.18
N THR A 145 -12.83 -1.73 5.89
CA THR A 145 -13.45 -1.55 4.57
C THR A 145 -14.29 -0.27 4.49
N GLY A 146 -14.01 0.71 5.35
CA GLY A 146 -14.64 2.02 5.36
C GLY A 146 -15.96 2.09 6.13
N THR A 147 -16.99 2.65 5.51
CA THR A 147 -18.28 2.94 6.16
C THR A 147 -19.20 1.71 6.27
N TYR A 148 -18.71 0.53 5.91
CA TYR A 148 -19.37 -0.76 6.13
C TYR A 148 -18.33 -1.81 6.51
N MET A 149 -18.81 -2.90 7.13
CA MET A 149 -18.07 -4.13 7.38
C MET A 149 -18.77 -5.29 6.65
N PRO A 150 -18.05 -6.16 5.91
CA PRO A 150 -18.57 -7.42 5.38
C PRO A 150 -19.21 -8.30 6.47
N SER A 151 -20.11 -9.19 6.08
CA SER A 151 -20.71 -10.14 7.04
C SER A 151 -19.64 -11.02 7.67
N THR A 152 -19.72 -11.27 8.98
CA THR A 152 -18.80 -12.21 9.66
C THR A 152 -19.01 -13.65 9.18
N GLU A 153 -20.14 -13.97 8.52
CA GLU A 153 -20.33 -15.26 7.85
C GLU A 153 -19.27 -15.54 6.76
N LEU A 154 -18.67 -14.49 6.19
CA LEU A 154 -17.56 -14.58 5.24
C LEU A 154 -16.21 -14.86 5.91
N THR A 155 -16.15 -14.82 7.25
CA THR A 155 -14.95 -15.00 8.07
C THR A 155 -15.19 -15.99 9.22
N GLY A 156 -16.04 -17.00 8.98
CA GLY A 156 -16.29 -18.07 9.95
C GLY A 156 -17.13 -17.67 11.17
N GLY A 157 -17.79 -16.51 11.14
CA GLY A 157 -18.50 -15.95 12.28
C GLY A 157 -17.65 -15.01 13.13
N HIS A 158 -16.36 -14.82 12.81
CA HIS A 158 -15.43 -14.04 13.61
C HIS A 158 -15.19 -12.64 13.07
N ARG A 159 -15.02 -11.65 13.97
CA ARG A 159 -14.43 -10.35 13.65
C ARG A 159 -12.91 -10.48 13.66
N VAL A 160 -12.32 -10.67 12.48
CA VAL A 160 -10.88 -10.88 12.32
C VAL A 160 -10.06 -9.64 12.70
N LEU A 161 -8.78 -9.85 13.03
CA LEU A 161 -7.82 -8.84 13.52
C LEU A 161 -7.88 -7.48 12.81
N SER A 162 -8.06 -7.49 11.49
CA SER A 162 -8.08 -6.25 10.69
C SER A 162 -9.21 -5.29 11.09
N TYR A 163 -10.33 -5.81 11.61
CA TYR A 163 -11.48 -5.01 12.08
C TYR A 163 -11.45 -4.68 13.57
N LEU A 164 -10.48 -5.21 14.34
CA LEU A 164 -10.41 -4.98 15.78
C LEU A 164 -9.72 -3.66 16.12
N ASP A 165 -10.28 -2.86 17.03
CA ASP A 165 -9.56 -1.71 17.60
C ASP A 165 -8.45 -2.19 18.54
N PRO A 166 -7.32 -1.46 18.70
CA PRO A 166 -6.30 -1.82 19.67
C PRO A 166 -6.79 -1.89 21.12
N SER A 167 -7.90 -1.23 21.47
CA SER A 167 -8.51 -1.36 22.80
C SER A 167 -9.19 -2.72 23.03
N GLU A 168 -9.41 -3.53 21.99
CA GLU A 168 -10.05 -4.84 22.12
C GLU A 168 -9.04 -5.90 22.57
N PRO A 169 -9.37 -6.74 23.57
CA PRO A 169 -8.42 -7.65 24.21
C PRO A 169 -7.81 -8.69 23.25
N LYS A 170 -8.50 -9.01 22.15
CA LYS A 170 -8.02 -9.95 21.14
C LYS A 170 -7.09 -9.32 20.10
N HIS A 171 -7.06 -8.00 19.94
CA HIS A 171 -6.22 -7.34 18.94
C HIS A 171 -4.73 -7.63 19.16
N GLY A 172 -4.24 -7.41 20.38
CA GLY A 172 -2.84 -7.65 20.73
C GLY A 172 -2.40 -9.10 20.51
N PRO A 173 -3.08 -10.10 21.10
CA PRO A 173 -2.79 -11.52 20.89
C PRO A 173 -2.81 -11.95 19.41
N LEU A 174 -3.84 -11.57 18.64
CA LEU A 174 -3.92 -11.92 17.21
C LEU A 174 -2.81 -11.25 16.39
N LYS A 175 -2.43 -10.00 16.71
CA LYS A 175 -1.33 -9.32 16.03
C LYS A 175 0.03 -9.94 16.37
N ASN A 176 0.22 -10.34 17.63
CA ASN A 176 1.41 -11.08 18.07
C ASN A 176 1.53 -12.46 17.41
N MET A 177 0.41 -13.16 17.18
CA MET A 177 0.40 -14.38 16.37
C MET A 177 0.91 -14.12 14.94
N VAL A 178 0.51 -13.01 14.31
CA VAL A 178 1.02 -12.64 12.98
C VAL A 178 2.52 -12.32 13.02
N PHE A 179 3.00 -11.61 14.05
CA PHE A 179 4.44 -11.38 14.24
C PHE A 179 5.22 -12.68 14.41
N PHE A 180 4.67 -13.66 15.15
CA PHE A 180 5.26 -14.99 15.23
C PHE A 180 5.31 -15.69 13.87
N MET A 181 4.21 -15.68 13.12
CA MET A 181 4.16 -16.28 11.77
C MET A 181 5.26 -15.70 10.86
N LEU A 182 5.42 -14.38 10.85
CA LEU A 182 6.46 -13.69 10.06
C LEU A 182 7.86 -14.08 10.53
N LYS A 183 8.13 -14.00 11.84
CA LYS A 183 9.44 -14.35 12.42
C LYS A 183 9.81 -15.81 12.16
N ASN A 184 8.85 -16.73 12.30
CA ASN A 184 9.05 -18.16 12.06
C ASN A 184 9.43 -18.46 10.60
N SER A 185 9.02 -17.61 9.66
CA SER A 185 9.30 -17.78 8.23
C SER A 185 10.64 -17.20 7.75
N ILE A 186 11.35 -16.43 8.57
CA ILE A 186 12.45 -15.54 8.12
C ILE A 186 13.55 -16.26 7.31
N LYS A 187 13.89 -17.49 7.68
CA LYS A 187 14.94 -18.28 7.00
C LYS A 187 14.50 -18.83 5.63
N ARG A 188 13.19 -18.89 5.38
CA ARG A 188 12.60 -19.42 4.14
C ARG A 188 12.30 -18.33 3.12
N ILE A 189 12.11 -17.07 3.54
CA ILE A 189 11.66 -15.99 2.66
C ILE A 189 12.55 -15.88 1.41
N ILE A 190 13.86 -15.66 1.57
CA ILE A 190 14.77 -15.49 0.42
C ILE A 190 14.82 -16.74 -0.46
N PRO A 191 15.17 -17.94 0.05
CA PRO A 191 15.31 -19.12 -0.82
C PRO A 191 14.00 -19.54 -1.51
N GLU A 192 12.85 -19.46 -0.82
CA GLU A 192 11.56 -19.78 -1.43
C GLU A 192 11.12 -18.70 -2.42
N PHE A 193 11.45 -17.44 -2.18
CA PHE A 193 11.19 -16.38 -3.15
C PHE A 193 12.02 -16.59 -4.42
N GLU A 194 13.33 -16.77 -4.29
CA GLU A 194 14.22 -17.04 -5.43
C GLU A 194 13.72 -18.23 -6.25
N LYS A 195 13.43 -19.37 -5.59
CA LYS A 195 12.94 -20.57 -6.26
C LYS A 195 11.63 -20.29 -7.02
N THR A 196 10.64 -19.74 -6.33
CA THR A 196 9.28 -19.60 -6.88
C THR A 196 9.21 -18.55 -7.98
N TYR A 197 9.96 -17.44 -7.86
CA TYR A 197 9.97 -16.38 -8.87
C TYR A 197 10.87 -16.69 -10.07
N ASN A 198 11.89 -17.55 -9.93
CA ASN A 198 12.59 -18.08 -11.11
C ASN A 198 11.68 -19.00 -11.94
N GLU A 199 10.88 -19.86 -11.30
CA GLU A 199 9.85 -20.67 -11.99
C GLU A 199 8.84 -19.76 -12.75
N LEU A 200 8.42 -18.64 -12.14
CA LEU A 200 7.58 -17.63 -12.80
C LEU A 200 8.26 -17.07 -14.04
N PHE A 201 9.52 -16.65 -13.92
CA PHE A 201 10.26 -16.06 -15.04
C PHE A 201 10.48 -17.05 -16.18
N ASP A 202 10.79 -18.32 -15.88
CA ASP A 202 10.86 -19.38 -16.89
C ASP A 202 9.52 -19.52 -17.64
N GLN A 203 8.40 -19.48 -16.93
CA GLN A 203 7.06 -19.56 -17.54
C GLN A 203 6.75 -18.33 -18.41
N LEU A 204 7.10 -17.14 -17.96
CA LEU A 204 6.88 -15.89 -18.72
C LEU A 204 7.74 -15.85 -19.99
N GLU A 205 8.99 -16.27 -19.93
CA GLU A 205 9.86 -16.38 -21.11
C GLU A 205 9.32 -17.40 -22.12
N ASN A 206 8.85 -18.55 -21.63
CA ASN A 206 8.22 -19.58 -22.48
C ASN A 206 6.93 -19.08 -23.13
N GLU A 207 6.10 -18.31 -22.42
CA GLU A 207 4.90 -17.74 -23.02
C GLU A 207 5.27 -16.66 -24.05
N LEU A 208 6.23 -15.80 -23.73
CA LEU A 208 6.71 -14.72 -24.60
C LEU A 208 7.29 -15.27 -25.91
N SER A 209 8.12 -16.33 -25.84
CA SER A 209 8.72 -16.95 -27.03
C SER A 209 7.68 -17.61 -27.94
N ASN A 210 6.64 -18.20 -27.36
CA ASN A 210 5.60 -18.91 -28.11
C ASN A 210 4.50 -17.97 -28.67
N LYS A 211 4.19 -16.88 -27.98
CA LYS A 211 3.03 -16.03 -28.29
C LYS A 211 3.39 -14.58 -28.63
N GLY A 212 4.66 -14.19 -28.52
CA GLY A 212 5.12 -12.81 -28.68
C GLY A 212 4.74 -11.86 -27.53
N LYS A 213 4.00 -12.36 -26.52
CA LYS A 213 3.61 -11.64 -25.30
C LYS A 213 3.36 -12.60 -24.15
N ALA A 214 3.56 -12.16 -22.91
CA ALA A 214 3.30 -12.96 -21.71
C ALA A 214 2.44 -12.20 -20.70
N PHE A 215 1.41 -12.84 -20.15
CA PHE A 215 0.48 -12.20 -19.22
C PHE A 215 0.94 -12.39 -17.78
N PHE A 216 1.27 -11.29 -17.09
CA PHE A 216 1.88 -11.38 -15.76
C PHE A 216 0.89 -11.76 -14.66
N ASN A 217 -0.31 -11.19 -14.66
CA ASN A 217 -1.23 -11.24 -13.50
C ASN A 217 -1.58 -12.67 -13.06
N ASP A 218 -2.10 -13.51 -13.95
CA ASP A 218 -2.62 -14.85 -13.57
C ASP A 218 -1.50 -15.77 -13.06
N VAL A 219 -0.35 -15.79 -13.76
CA VAL A 219 0.82 -16.58 -13.36
C VAL A 219 1.48 -16.01 -12.10
N GLY A 220 1.51 -14.68 -11.98
CA GLY A 220 1.99 -13.97 -10.80
C GLY A 220 1.14 -14.27 -9.57
N GLU A 221 -0.18 -14.34 -9.70
CA GLU A 221 -1.09 -14.74 -8.62
C GLU A 221 -0.83 -16.19 -8.19
N GLN A 222 -0.70 -17.13 -9.13
CA GLN A 222 -0.36 -18.51 -8.80
C GLN A 222 0.99 -18.62 -8.07
N THR A 223 1.99 -17.87 -8.56
CA THR A 223 3.33 -17.79 -7.97
C THR A 223 3.29 -17.20 -6.55
N ALA A 224 2.52 -16.14 -6.34
CA ALA A 224 2.36 -15.51 -5.03
C ALA A 224 1.76 -16.50 -4.03
N PHE A 225 0.68 -17.21 -4.38
CA PHE A 225 0.09 -18.18 -3.48
C PHE A 225 1.03 -19.37 -3.18
N ARG A 226 1.76 -19.86 -4.19
CA ARG A 226 2.80 -20.90 -4.03
C ARG A 226 3.89 -20.45 -3.07
N PHE A 227 4.42 -19.24 -3.25
CA PHE A 227 5.43 -18.65 -2.39
C PHE A 227 4.95 -18.51 -0.94
N LEU A 228 3.73 -18.03 -0.72
CA LEU A 228 3.17 -17.86 0.63
C LEU A 228 2.95 -19.20 1.34
N GLY A 229 2.48 -20.23 0.62
CA GLY A 229 2.38 -21.59 1.17
C GLY A 229 3.73 -22.15 1.59
N ARG A 230 4.73 -22.08 0.70
CA ARG A 230 6.08 -22.60 1.00
C ARG A 230 6.74 -21.84 2.16
N THR A 231 6.52 -20.53 2.22
CA THR A 231 7.18 -19.66 3.21
C THR A 231 6.53 -19.73 4.59
N TYR A 232 5.21 -19.56 4.69
CA TYR A 232 4.52 -19.50 5.97
C TYR A 232 4.12 -20.88 6.51
N LEU A 233 3.75 -21.80 5.62
CA LEU A 233 3.13 -23.07 5.98
C LEU A 233 4.03 -24.29 5.68
N GLU A 234 5.22 -24.06 5.12
CA GLU A 234 6.20 -25.13 4.80
C GLU A 234 5.60 -26.21 3.88
N THR A 235 4.64 -25.83 3.05
CA THR A 235 3.94 -26.72 2.13
C THR A 235 3.81 -26.08 0.76
N ASN A 236 3.90 -26.86 -0.31
CA ASN A 236 3.57 -26.39 -1.64
C ASN A 236 2.05 -26.57 -1.85
N PRO A 237 1.24 -25.49 -1.97
CA PRO A 237 -0.21 -25.62 -2.10
C PRO A 237 -0.64 -26.50 -3.28
N GLU A 238 0.14 -26.49 -4.36
CA GLU A 238 -0.14 -27.26 -5.58
C GLU A 238 -0.08 -28.78 -5.37
N ASP A 239 0.63 -29.24 -4.33
CA ASP A 239 0.75 -30.66 -3.98
C ASP A 239 -0.35 -31.11 -3.00
N THR A 240 -1.27 -30.22 -2.64
CA THR A 240 -2.37 -30.46 -1.71
C THR A 240 -3.72 -30.50 -2.42
N LYS A 241 -4.81 -30.76 -1.67
CA LYS A 241 -6.19 -30.76 -2.22
C LYS A 241 -6.61 -29.41 -2.82
N ILE A 242 -5.96 -28.30 -2.45
CA ILE A 242 -6.28 -26.99 -3.05
C ILE A 242 -5.70 -26.85 -4.46
N GLY A 243 -4.64 -27.60 -4.80
CA GLY A 243 -3.99 -27.57 -6.11
C GLY A 243 -3.70 -26.15 -6.59
N LYS A 244 -4.11 -25.86 -7.83
CA LYS A 244 -4.02 -24.54 -8.47
C LYS A 244 -5.27 -23.67 -8.28
N ASP A 245 -6.25 -24.11 -7.47
CA ASP A 245 -7.51 -23.38 -7.29
C ASP A 245 -7.36 -22.16 -6.35
N GLY A 246 -6.27 -22.09 -5.56
CA GLY A 246 -6.06 -21.08 -4.52
C GLY A 246 -6.39 -19.65 -4.94
N PRO A 247 -5.72 -19.06 -5.95
CA PRO A 247 -6.01 -17.72 -6.43
C PRO A 247 -7.47 -17.47 -6.81
N LYS A 248 -8.10 -18.43 -7.50
CA LYS A 248 -9.52 -18.32 -7.92
C LYS A 248 -10.48 -18.35 -6.74
N LEU A 249 -10.23 -19.23 -5.76
CA LEU A 249 -11.00 -19.30 -4.52
C LEU A 249 -10.91 -17.99 -3.74
N ILE A 250 -9.68 -17.46 -3.59
CA ILE A 250 -9.43 -16.18 -2.91
C ILE A 250 -10.11 -15.04 -3.65
N GLY A 251 -9.93 -14.92 -4.97
CA GLY A 251 -10.52 -13.85 -5.77
C GLY A 251 -12.05 -13.83 -5.69
N THR A 252 -12.68 -15.01 -5.72
CA THR A 252 -14.14 -15.13 -5.54
C THR A 252 -14.56 -14.68 -4.14
N TRP A 253 -13.86 -15.13 -3.09
CA TRP A 253 -14.17 -14.74 -1.71
C TRP A 253 -13.94 -13.24 -1.45
N VAL A 254 -12.87 -12.66 -1.98
CA VAL A 254 -12.59 -11.22 -1.88
C VAL A 254 -13.66 -10.40 -2.58
N LEU A 255 -14.19 -10.85 -3.73
CA LEU A 255 -15.31 -10.17 -4.40
C LEU A 255 -16.57 -10.11 -3.50
N PHE A 256 -16.86 -11.14 -2.73
CA PHE A 256 -17.99 -11.13 -1.78
C PHE A 256 -17.78 -10.18 -0.61
N ASN A 257 -16.52 -9.92 -0.24
CA ASN A 257 -16.19 -8.95 0.80
C ASN A 257 -16.21 -7.52 0.24
N LEU A 258 -15.57 -7.28 -0.90
CA LEU A 258 -15.24 -5.95 -1.42
C LEU A 258 -16.08 -5.50 -2.62
N GLY A 259 -16.96 -6.33 -3.17
CA GLY A 259 -17.85 -5.98 -4.28
C GLY A 259 -18.49 -4.59 -4.16
N PRO A 260 -18.97 -4.16 -2.98
CA PRO A 260 -19.54 -2.81 -2.79
C PRO A 260 -18.57 -1.64 -3.05
N LEU A 261 -17.26 -1.89 -3.07
CA LEU A 261 -16.19 -0.91 -3.27
C LEU A 261 -15.48 -1.04 -4.62
N LEU A 262 -15.83 -2.04 -5.45
CA LEU A 262 -15.09 -2.38 -6.66
C LEU A 262 -15.87 -2.07 -7.92
N ARG A 263 -15.19 -1.46 -8.89
CA ARG A 263 -15.66 -1.36 -10.27
C ARG A 263 -15.09 -2.50 -11.09
N LEU A 264 -15.94 -3.41 -11.58
CA LEU A 264 -15.51 -4.57 -12.38
C LEU A 264 -15.38 -4.26 -13.87
N GLY A 265 -15.88 -3.10 -14.31
CA GLY A 265 -15.87 -2.67 -15.71
C GLY A 265 -17.13 -3.05 -16.49
N LEU A 266 -18.17 -3.53 -15.81
CA LEU A 266 -19.48 -3.76 -16.43
C LEU A 266 -20.23 -2.42 -16.56
N PRO A 267 -21.27 -2.35 -17.41
CA PRO A 267 -22.14 -1.18 -17.46
C PRO A 267 -22.75 -0.88 -16.08
N TRP A 268 -22.87 0.41 -15.74
CA TRP A 268 -23.36 0.85 -14.43
C TRP A 268 -24.74 0.26 -14.06
N PHE A 269 -25.62 0.07 -15.05
CA PHE A 269 -26.96 -0.49 -14.86
C PHE A 269 -26.95 -2.00 -14.52
N VAL A 270 -25.80 -2.67 -14.65
CA VAL A 270 -25.56 -4.03 -14.17
C VAL A 270 -24.86 -4.01 -12.82
N GLU A 271 -23.81 -3.22 -12.67
CA GLU A 271 -23.00 -3.15 -11.43
C GLU A 271 -23.76 -2.57 -10.24
N GLU A 272 -24.48 -1.47 -10.42
CA GLU A 272 -25.19 -0.80 -9.33
C GLU A 272 -26.18 -1.73 -8.61
N PRO A 273 -27.12 -2.41 -9.29
CA PRO A 273 -28.03 -3.34 -8.61
C PRO A 273 -27.32 -4.60 -8.09
N LEU A 274 -26.29 -5.10 -8.78
CA LEU A 274 -25.64 -6.37 -8.46
C LEU A 274 -24.66 -6.28 -7.29
N LEU A 275 -23.85 -5.22 -7.23
CA LEU A 275 -22.69 -5.12 -6.32
C LEU A 275 -22.80 -3.95 -5.33
N HIS A 276 -23.36 -2.82 -5.76
CA HIS A 276 -23.32 -1.59 -4.96
C HIS A 276 -24.59 -1.34 -4.15
N THR A 277 -25.68 -2.07 -4.41
CA THR A 277 -26.96 -1.86 -3.71
C THR A 277 -27.18 -2.85 -2.58
N PHE A 278 -26.87 -4.14 -2.76
CA PHE A 278 -27.02 -5.15 -1.71
C PHE A 278 -25.76 -5.98 -1.55
N ARG A 279 -25.59 -6.57 -0.36
CA ARG A 279 -24.47 -7.48 -0.09
C ARG A 279 -24.71 -8.80 -0.82
N LEU A 280 -23.67 -9.34 -1.44
CA LEU A 280 -23.73 -10.68 -2.01
C LEU A 280 -23.94 -11.72 -0.88
N PRO A 281 -24.88 -12.69 -1.02
CA PRO A 281 -25.17 -13.65 0.03
C PRO A 281 -23.98 -14.57 0.36
N ALA A 282 -23.51 -14.57 1.61
CA ALA A 282 -22.32 -15.32 2.02
C ALA A 282 -22.42 -16.84 1.76
N ALA A 283 -23.64 -17.39 1.80
CA ALA A 283 -23.91 -18.80 1.50
C ALA A 283 -23.38 -19.24 0.13
N LEU A 284 -23.37 -18.36 -0.88
CA LEU A 284 -22.91 -18.68 -2.24
C LEU A 284 -21.41 -18.91 -2.35
N VAL A 285 -20.62 -18.41 -1.39
CA VAL A 285 -19.15 -18.58 -1.37
C VAL A 285 -18.68 -19.50 -0.24
N LYS A 286 -19.58 -20.01 0.60
CA LYS A 286 -19.25 -20.84 1.76
C LYS A 286 -18.42 -22.08 1.39
N LYS A 287 -18.79 -22.80 0.32
CA LYS A 287 -18.02 -23.97 -0.15
C LYS A 287 -16.58 -23.62 -0.56
N ASN A 288 -16.39 -22.48 -1.23
CA ASN A 288 -15.07 -22.02 -1.62
C ASN A 288 -14.24 -21.60 -0.41
N TYR A 289 -14.87 -20.90 0.55
CA TYR A 289 -14.25 -20.52 1.81
C TYR A 289 -13.83 -21.73 2.65
N ASN A 290 -14.67 -22.76 2.75
CA ASN A 290 -14.34 -23.98 3.49
C ASN A 290 -13.12 -24.70 2.88
N LYS A 291 -12.97 -24.75 1.55
CA LYS A 291 -11.75 -25.31 0.93
C LYS A 291 -10.48 -24.57 1.37
N LEU A 292 -10.55 -23.24 1.49
CA LEU A 292 -9.43 -22.45 2.00
C LEU A 292 -9.20 -22.74 3.49
N TYR A 293 -10.28 -22.80 4.29
CA TYR A 293 -10.20 -23.13 5.71
C TYR A 293 -9.52 -24.48 5.95
N ASP A 294 -9.96 -25.54 5.27
CA ASP A 294 -9.41 -26.90 5.40
C ASP A 294 -7.90 -26.92 5.10
N PHE A 295 -7.46 -26.15 4.10
CA PHE A 295 -6.04 -25.98 3.77
C PHE A 295 -5.27 -25.32 4.92
N PHE A 296 -5.72 -24.16 5.42
CA PHE A 296 -5.02 -23.47 6.50
C PHE A 296 -5.06 -24.26 7.82
N GLU A 297 -6.15 -24.94 8.13
CA GLU A 297 -6.25 -25.80 9.30
C GLU A 297 -5.21 -26.91 9.26
N SER A 298 -5.04 -27.55 8.10
CA SER A 298 -4.15 -28.70 7.92
C SER A 298 -2.66 -28.34 8.01
N TYR A 299 -2.27 -27.14 7.57
CA TYR A 299 -0.86 -26.78 7.35
C TYR A 299 -0.34 -25.64 8.25
N SER A 300 -1.16 -25.09 9.15
CA SER A 300 -0.75 -24.00 10.06
C SER A 300 -0.36 -24.46 11.48
N GLY A 301 0.00 -25.73 11.65
CA GLY A 301 0.18 -26.35 12.97
C GLY A 301 1.08 -25.56 13.93
N SER A 302 2.27 -25.13 13.49
CA SER A 302 3.21 -24.36 14.34
C SER A 302 2.64 -23.00 14.78
N ILE A 303 1.87 -22.34 13.92
CA ILE A 303 1.23 -21.05 14.21
C ILE A 303 0.06 -21.26 15.18
N ILE A 304 -0.73 -22.32 14.99
CA ILE A 304 -1.83 -22.70 15.87
C ILE A 304 -1.31 -23.02 17.27
N GLU A 305 -0.23 -23.81 17.40
CA GLU A 305 0.35 -24.14 18.70
C GLU A 305 0.87 -22.89 19.43
N HIS A 306 1.53 -21.96 18.71
CA HIS A 306 1.93 -20.69 19.31
C HIS A 306 0.72 -19.85 19.75
N ALA A 307 -0.33 -19.79 18.94
CA ALA A 307 -1.53 -19.01 19.25
C ALA A 307 -2.24 -19.50 20.52
N LYS A 308 -2.22 -20.81 20.81
CA LYS A 308 -2.73 -21.35 22.09
C LYS A 308 -2.01 -20.77 23.30
N THR A 309 -0.70 -20.52 23.21
CA THR A 309 0.07 -19.88 24.30
C THR A 309 -0.34 -18.42 24.54
N LEU A 310 -1.01 -17.80 23.56
CA LEU A 310 -1.59 -16.46 23.64
C LEU A 310 -3.05 -16.47 24.10
N GLY A 311 -3.60 -17.63 24.48
CA GLY A 311 -5.00 -17.79 24.90
C GLY A 311 -6.02 -17.71 23.76
N LEU A 312 -5.61 -18.03 22.53
CA LEU A 312 -6.49 -18.00 21.36
C LEU A 312 -7.01 -19.39 21.00
N GLU A 313 -8.30 -19.46 20.68
CA GLU A 313 -8.96 -20.69 20.26
C GLU A 313 -8.58 -21.08 18.83
N LYS A 314 -8.38 -22.38 18.59
CA LYS A 314 -7.92 -22.92 17.29
C LYS A 314 -8.80 -22.43 16.13
N ASP A 315 -10.12 -22.50 16.27
CA ASP A 315 -11.09 -22.13 15.23
C ASP A 315 -10.91 -20.66 14.79
N GLU A 316 -10.88 -19.73 15.75
CA GLU A 316 -10.66 -18.31 15.50
C GLU A 316 -9.28 -18.04 14.88
N VAL A 317 -8.26 -18.77 15.32
CA VAL A 317 -6.88 -18.67 14.81
C VAL A 317 -6.81 -19.03 13.33
N VAL A 318 -7.41 -20.15 12.91
CA VAL A 318 -7.38 -20.57 11.50
C VAL A 318 -8.05 -19.51 10.61
N HIS A 319 -9.18 -18.94 11.03
CA HIS A 319 -9.84 -17.86 10.30
C HIS A 319 -8.97 -16.60 10.18
N ASN A 320 -8.23 -16.24 11.24
CA ASN A 320 -7.31 -15.10 11.22
C ASN A 320 -6.06 -15.36 10.36
N ILE A 321 -5.52 -16.58 10.35
CA ILE A 321 -4.41 -16.96 9.47
C ILE A 321 -4.86 -16.89 8.01
N LEU A 322 -6.00 -17.50 7.67
CA LEU A 322 -6.60 -17.43 6.33
C LEU A 322 -6.77 -15.98 5.90
N PHE A 323 -7.37 -15.12 6.73
CA PHE A 323 -7.57 -13.72 6.38
C PHE A 323 -6.24 -12.99 6.18
N THR A 324 -5.25 -13.25 7.03
CA THR A 324 -3.93 -12.61 6.94
C THR A 324 -3.16 -13.01 5.69
N VAL A 325 -3.20 -14.29 5.32
CA VAL A 325 -2.48 -14.78 4.14
C VAL A 325 -3.24 -14.42 2.86
N CYS A 326 -4.55 -14.66 2.79
CA CYS A 326 -5.34 -14.50 1.56
C CYS A 326 -5.77 -13.04 1.30
N PHE A 327 -6.28 -12.34 2.32
CA PHE A 327 -6.82 -11.00 2.14
C PHE A 327 -5.71 -9.95 2.22
N ASN A 328 -4.94 -9.96 3.31
CA ASN A 328 -3.93 -8.93 3.55
C ASN A 328 -2.68 -9.13 2.69
N THR A 329 -2.10 -10.33 2.70
CA THR A 329 -0.80 -10.58 2.04
C THR A 329 -0.96 -10.82 0.54
N PHE A 330 -1.72 -11.86 0.14
CA PHE A 330 -1.95 -12.18 -1.27
C PHE A 330 -2.65 -11.03 -2.02
N GLY A 331 -3.69 -10.44 -1.43
CA GLY A 331 -4.36 -9.26 -1.99
C GLY A 331 -3.41 -8.07 -2.19
N GLY A 332 -2.51 -7.83 -1.23
CA GLY A 332 -1.46 -6.80 -1.36
C GLY A 332 -0.48 -7.08 -2.50
N ILE A 333 0.06 -8.31 -2.58
CA ILE A 333 0.99 -8.72 -3.65
C ILE A 333 0.35 -8.62 -5.03
N LYS A 334 -0.91 -9.07 -5.15
CA LYS A 334 -1.72 -9.01 -6.39
C LYS A 334 -1.83 -7.60 -6.97
N ILE A 335 -1.70 -6.56 -6.15
CA ILE A 335 -1.72 -5.16 -6.58
C ILE A 335 -0.29 -4.61 -6.72
N LEU A 336 0.54 -4.79 -5.69
CA LEU A 336 1.85 -4.14 -5.58
C LEU A 336 2.84 -4.62 -6.64
N PHE A 337 2.86 -5.92 -6.96
CA PHE A 337 3.87 -6.46 -7.88
C PHE A 337 3.59 -6.03 -9.32
N PRO A 338 2.36 -6.13 -9.85
CA PRO A 338 2.02 -5.54 -11.14
C PRO A 338 2.26 -4.02 -11.20
N ASN A 339 1.95 -3.27 -10.14
CA ASN A 339 2.20 -1.83 -10.11
C ASN A 339 3.69 -1.48 -10.09
N THR A 340 4.51 -2.25 -9.37
CA THR A 340 5.97 -2.06 -9.38
C THR A 340 6.53 -2.36 -10.76
N LEU A 341 6.08 -3.46 -11.41
CA LEU A 341 6.46 -3.79 -12.77
C LEU A 341 6.04 -2.70 -13.78
N LYS A 342 4.85 -2.12 -13.60
CA LYS A 342 4.33 -0.98 -14.37
C LYS A 342 5.28 0.23 -14.31
N TRP A 343 5.65 0.66 -13.11
CA TRP A 343 6.45 1.86 -12.93
C TRP A 343 7.88 1.68 -13.41
N LEU A 344 8.47 0.51 -13.15
CA LEU A 344 9.76 0.13 -13.72
C LEU A 344 9.72 0.16 -15.25
N GLY A 345 8.78 -0.56 -15.86
CA GLY A 345 8.67 -0.64 -17.32
C GLY A 345 8.44 0.72 -17.99
N ARG A 346 7.70 1.63 -17.34
CA ARG A 346 7.51 3.01 -17.82
C ARG A 346 8.75 3.91 -17.66
N ALA A 347 9.59 3.65 -16.66
CA ALA A 347 10.83 4.41 -16.44
C ALA A 347 11.90 4.08 -17.50
N GLY A 348 11.86 2.87 -18.05
CA GLY A 348 12.61 2.50 -19.25
C GLY A 348 14.07 2.12 -19.01
N THR A 349 14.78 1.93 -20.12
CA THR A 349 16.07 1.22 -20.20
C THR A 349 17.21 1.86 -19.41
N ASN A 350 17.19 3.18 -19.21
CA ASN A 350 18.21 3.86 -18.41
C ASN A 350 18.15 3.38 -16.94
N LEU A 351 16.96 3.46 -16.33
CA LEU A 351 16.77 2.95 -14.96
C LEU A 351 17.06 1.44 -14.88
N HIS A 352 16.61 0.67 -15.87
CA HIS A 352 16.85 -0.78 -15.90
C HIS A 352 18.35 -1.12 -15.87
N THR A 353 19.16 -0.37 -16.62
CA THR A 353 20.62 -0.55 -16.66
C THR A 353 21.24 -0.23 -15.30
N GLN A 354 20.86 0.89 -14.69
CA GLN A 354 21.37 1.29 -13.37
C GLN A 354 21.01 0.26 -12.28
N LEU A 355 19.77 -0.24 -12.28
CA LEU A 355 19.32 -1.26 -11.34
C LEU A 355 20.07 -2.58 -11.56
N ALA A 356 20.20 -3.04 -12.80
CA ALA A 356 20.92 -4.26 -13.14
C ALA A 356 22.39 -4.18 -12.69
N GLU A 357 23.06 -3.05 -12.93
CA GLU A 357 24.43 -2.83 -12.49
C GLU A 357 24.55 -2.81 -10.96
N GLU A 358 23.73 -2.02 -10.26
CA GLU A 358 23.75 -1.94 -8.78
C GLU A 358 23.51 -3.32 -8.15
N ILE A 359 22.46 -4.01 -8.59
CA ILE A 359 22.02 -5.29 -8.00
C ILE A 359 23.08 -6.37 -8.22
N ARG A 360 23.56 -6.55 -9.45
CA ARG A 360 24.54 -7.60 -9.77
C ARG A 360 25.88 -7.34 -9.09
N ASN A 361 26.31 -6.07 -9.03
CA ASN A 361 27.54 -5.69 -8.33
C ASN A 361 27.43 -5.95 -6.83
N ALA A 362 26.33 -5.55 -6.19
CA ALA A 362 26.14 -5.77 -4.76
C ALA A 362 26.08 -7.27 -4.40
N ILE A 363 25.40 -8.09 -5.21
CA ILE A 363 25.39 -9.56 -5.04
C ILE A 363 26.80 -10.14 -5.16
N LYS A 364 27.59 -9.70 -6.16
CA LYS A 364 28.96 -10.18 -6.37
C LYS A 364 29.89 -9.79 -5.21
N VAL A 365 29.88 -8.53 -4.81
CA VAL A 365 30.85 -7.96 -3.86
C VAL A 365 30.48 -8.28 -2.41
N HIS A 366 29.19 -8.17 -2.05
CA HIS A 366 28.73 -8.26 -0.66
C HIS A 366 27.96 -9.56 -0.36
N GLY A 367 27.44 -10.22 -1.39
CA GLY A 367 26.65 -11.45 -1.27
C GLY A 367 27.42 -12.74 -1.56
N GLY A 368 28.68 -12.66 -2.01
CA GLY A 368 29.45 -13.83 -2.45
C GLY A 368 28.78 -14.57 -3.61
N GLY A 369 28.10 -13.83 -4.51
CA GLY A 369 27.33 -14.39 -5.62
C GLY A 369 25.91 -14.84 -5.26
N LYS A 370 25.45 -14.63 -4.02
CA LYS A 370 24.10 -14.98 -3.56
C LYS A 370 23.34 -13.74 -3.10
N VAL A 371 22.00 -13.78 -3.21
CA VAL A 371 21.17 -12.73 -2.63
C VAL A 371 21.13 -12.91 -1.11
N THR A 372 21.54 -11.87 -0.39
CA THR A 372 21.53 -11.83 1.07
C THR A 372 20.99 -10.49 1.54
N MET A 373 20.54 -10.41 2.79
CA MET A 373 20.16 -9.14 3.40
C MET A 373 21.31 -8.13 3.35
N ALA A 374 22.53 -8.57 3.66
CA ALA A 374 23.71 -7.71 3.64
C ALA A 374 23.97 -7.12 2.25
N ALA A 375 23.82 -7.91 1.18
CA ALA A 375 23.95 -7.41 -0.19
C ALA A 375 22.83 -6.43 -0.54
N MET A 376 21.58 -6.75 -0.22
CA MET A 376 20.43 -5.88 -0.53
C MET A 376 20.50 -4.52 0.18
N GLU A 377 21.11 -4.46 1.37
CA GLU A 377 21.32 -3.17 2.05
C GLU A 377 22.31 -2.25 1.34
N GLN A 378 23.16 -2.78 0.46
CA GLN A 378 24.09 -2.01 -0.38
C GLN A 378 23.48 -1.60 -1.75
N MET A 379 22.15 -1.70 -1.90
CA MET A 379 21.44 -1.35 -3.14
C MET A 379 20.51 -0.13 -2.91
N PRO A 380 21.07 1.09 -2.73
CA PRO A 380 20.27 2.28 -2.41
C PRO A 380 19.23 2.64 -3.49
N LEU A 381 19.54 2.52 -4.78
CA LEU A 381 18.59 2.80 -5.85
C LEU A 381 17.44 1.80 -5.85
N MET A 382 17.73 0.50 -5.71
CA MET A 382 16.71 -0.55 -5.59
C MET A 382 15.76 -0.30 -4.41
N LYS A 383 16.31 0.04 -3.23
CA LYS A 383 15.49 0.41 -2.06
C LYS A 383 14.59 1.60 -2.35
N SER A 384 15.15 2.65 -2.96
CA SER A 384 14.42 3.87 -3.32
C SER A 384 13.29 3.60 -4.32
N VAL A 385 13.52 2.80 -5.35
CA VAL A 385 12.51 2.41 -6.35
C VAL A 385 11.33 1.68 -5.72
N VAL A 386 11.58 0.79 -4.75
CA VAL A 386 10.51 0.10 -4.01
C VAL A 386 9.67 1.09 -3.23
N TYR A 387 10.31 2.04 -2.53
CA TYR A 387 9.59 3.07 -1.80
C TYR A 387 8.84 4.04 -2.71
N GLU A 388 9.39 4.36 -3.88
CA GLU A 388 8.72 5.21 -4.85
C GLU A 388 7.48 4.55 -5.45
N SER A 389 7.51 3.23 -5.69
CA SER A 389 6.34 2.45 -6.10
C SER A 389 5.23 2.52 -5.04
N LEU A 390 5.59 2.34 -3.76
CA LEU A 390 4.67 2.42 -2.63
C LEU A 390 4.14 3.83 -2.38
N ARG A 391 4.95 4.88 -2.64
CA ARG A 391 4.56 6.29 -2.49
C ARG A 391 3.60 6.71 -3.60
N ILE A 392 3.97 6.47 -4.86
CA ILE A 392 3.22 6.99 -6.01
C ILE A 392 1.87 6.29 -6.19
N GLU A 393 1.79 5.02 -5.79
CA GLU A 393 0.57 4.23 -5.93
C GLU A 393 0.41 3.23 -4.77
N PRO A 394 0.00 3.73 -3.59
CA PRO A 394 -0.26 2.90 -2.42
C PRO A 394 -1.25 1.76 -2.75
N PRO A 395 -0.92 0.48 -2.50
CA PRO A 395 -1.78 -0.65 -2.86
C PRO A 395 -3.17 -0.61 -2.24
N VAL A 396 -3.28 -0.07 -1.02
CA VAL A 396 -4.55 0.15 -0.31
C VAL A 396 -4.71 1.65 -0.10
N ALA A 397 -5.49 2.29 -0.96
CA ALA A 397 -5.54 3.75 -1.04
C ALA A 397 -6.48 4.43 -0.03
N LEU A 398 -7.28 3.67 0.71
CA LEU A 398 -8.39 4.20 1.53
C LEU A 398 -8.17 3.87 3.00
N GLN A 399 -8.10 4.90 3.86
CA GLN A 399 -7.94 4.75 5.31
C GLN A 399 -9.06 5.49 6.04
N TYR A 400 -9.58 4.87 7.10
CA TYR A 400 -10.68 5.42 7.88
C TYR A 400 -10.34 5.45 9.37
N GLY A 401 -10.95 6.35 10.11
CA GLY A 401 -10.85 6.43 11.57
C GLY A 401 -12.01 7.23 12.13
N LYS A 402 -12.65 6.76 13.20
CA LYS A 402 -13.77 7.47 13.82
C LYS A 402 -13.25 8.32 14.97
N ALA A 403 -13.56 9.61 15.00
CA ALA A 403 -13.08 10.49 16.08
C ALA A 403 -13.58 10.01 17.45
N LYS A 404 -12.67 9.82 18.41
CA LYS A 404 -12.98 9.39 19.79
C LYS A 404 -13.45 10.53 20.70
N GLN A 405 -13.15 11.77 20.30
CA GLN A 405 -13.48 12.98 21.04
C GLN A 405 -13.50 14.17 20.08
N ASP A 406 -14.07 15.29 20.53
CA ASP A 406 -13.92 16.57 19.85
C ASP A 406 -12.43 16.91 19.71
N MET A 407 -12.00 17.28 18.50
CA MET A 407 -10.61 17.59 18.23
C MET A 407 -10.42 18.61 17.11
N THR A 408 -9.22 19.14 17.02
CA THR A 408 -8.77 19.97 15.89
C THR A 408 -7.87 19.16 14.96
N ILE A 409 -8.06 19.36 13.66
CA ILE A 409 -7.19 18.82 12.60
C ILE A 409 -6.59 19.99 11.85
N GLU A 410 -5.27 19.97 11.68
CA GLU A 410 -4.57 20.96 10.87
C GLU A 410 -4.33 20.43 9.46
N SER A 411 -4.64 21.26 8.48
CA SER A 411 -4.09 21.16 7.13
C SER A 411 -2.91 22.12 7.00
N HIS A 412 -2.38 22.28 5.79
CA HIS A 412 -1.30 23.22 5.52
C HIS A 412 -1.65 24.70 5.70
N ASP A 413 -2.93 25.09 5.63
CA ASP A 413 -3.35 26.49 5.61
C ASP A 413 -4.54 26.84 6.52
N ALA A 414 -5.12 25.86 7.22
CA ALA A 414 -6.23 26.06 8.14
C ALA A 414 -6.32 24.98 9.22
N VAL A 415 -7.01 25.33 10.32
CA VAL A 415 -7.40 24.41 11.40
C VAL A 415 -8.91 24.14 11.31
N PHE A 416 -9.30 22.88 11.45
CA PHE A 416 -10.68 22.42 11.37
C PHE A 416 -11.11 21.75 12.67
N LYS A 417 -12.36 22.01 13.11
CA LYS A 417 -12.96 21.32 14.27
C LYS A 417 -13.75 20.10 13.81
N VAL A 418 -13.42 18.94 14.34
CA VAL A 418 -14.11 17.67 14.15
C VAL A 418 -14.76 17.28 15.47
N LYS A 419 -16.00 16.80 15.41
CA LYS A 419 -16.75 16.33 16.57
C LYS A 419 -16.49 14.85 16.85
N GLU A 420 -16.65 14.46 18.10
CA GLU A 420 -16.71 13.05 18.49
C GLU A 420 -17.70 12.28 17.60
N GLY A 421 -17.30 11.07 17.20
CA GLY A 421 -18.12 10.16 16.42
C GLY A 421 -18.13 10.42 14.90
N GLU A 422 -17.57 11.53 14.42
CA GLU A 422 -17.42 11.77 12.99
C GLU A 422 -16.44 10.78 12.36
N MET A 423 -16.81 10.24 11.20
CA MET A 423 -15.94 9.36 10.41
C MET A 423 -14.95 10.19 9.61
N LEU A 424 -13.66 10.01 9.89
CA LEU A 424 -12.59 10.54 9.06
C LEU A 424 -12.24 9.54 7.97
N PHE A 425 -11.90 10.07 6.81
CA PHE A 425 -11.49 9.31 5.65
C PHE A 425 -10.28 9.97 5.00
N GLY A 426 -9.26 9.19 4.68
CA GLY A 426 -8.10 9.63 3.93
C GLY A 426 -8.02 8.91 2.59
N TYR A 427 -7.78 9.67 1.52
CA TYR A 427 -7.37 9.12 0.23
C TYR A 427 -5.86 9.25 0.06
N GLN A 428 -5.17 8.15 0.31
CA GLN A 428 -3.72 8.12 0.47
C GLN A 428 -2.91 8.65 -0.70
N PRO A 429 -3.25 8.35 -1.98
CA PRO A 429 -2.48 8.84 -3.11
C PRO A 429 -2.34 10.36 -3.14
N PHE A 430 -3.33 11.12 -2.64
CA PHE A 430 -3.23 12.58 -2.57
C PHE A 430 -2.24 13.01 -1.46
N ALA A 431 -2.29 12.35 -0.30
CA ALA A 431 -1.38 12.65 0.80
C ALA A 431 0.08 12.28 0.46
N THR A 432 0.31 11.16 -0.22
CA THR A 432 1.67 10.73 -0.63
C THR A 432 2.17 11.40 -1.91
N LYS A 433 1.33 12.22 -2.54
CA LYS A 433 1.67 13.11 -3.68
C LYS A 433 1.47 14.58 -3.34
N ASP A 434 1.56 14.93 -2.07
CA ASP A 434 1.39 16.31 -1.63
C ASP A 434 2.57 17.17 -2.15
N PRO A 435 2.31 18.19 -3.02
CA PRO A 435 3.36 19.04 -3.58
C PRO A 435 4.07 19.93 -2.54
N LYS A 436 3.52 20.07 -1.32
CA LYS A 436 4.18 20.77 -0.22
C LYS A 436 5.22 19.90 0.49
N ILE A 437 5.23 18.59 0.22
CA ILE A 437 6.16 17.62 0.80
C ILE A 437 7.11 17.06 -0.26
N PHE A 438 6.60 16.67 -1.42
CA PHE A 438 7.36 16.03 -2.48
C PHE A 438 7.50 16.96 -3.68
N ASP A 439 8.73 17.25 -4.09
CA ASP A 439 9.00 17.82 -5.42
C ASP A 439 8.55 16.83 -6.51
N ARG A 440 8.02 17.33 -7.63
CA ARG A 440 7.48 16.50 -8.74
C ARG A 440 6.65 15.31 -8.23
N PRO A 441 5.57 15.56 -7.47
CA PRO A 441 4.89 14.52 -6.70
C PRO A 441 4.17 13.49 -7.58
N GLU A 442 3.74 13.90 -8.77
CA GLU A 442 3.04 13.04 -9.75
C GLU A 442 4.00 12.19 -10.60
N GLU A 443 5.30 12.47 -10.54
CA GLU A 443 6.31 11.74 -11.29
C GLU A 443 6.86 10.56 -10.46
N PHE A 444 7.16 9.47 -11.15
CA PHE A 444 7.94 8.36 -10.58
C PHE A 444 9.42 8.75 -10.65
N VAL A 445 10.00 9.12 -9.50
CA VAL A 445 11.39 9.55 -9.39
C VAL A 445 12.19 8.43 -8.70
N PRO A 446 12.94 7.61 -9.47
CA PRO A 446 13.53 6.37 -8.95
C PRO A 446 14.47 6.54 -7.76
N ASP A 447 15.23 7.63 -7.74
CA ASP A 447 16.25 7.96 -6.75
C ASP A 447 15.75 8.90 -5.64
N ARG A 448 14.43 9.14 -5.54
CA ARG A 448 13.81 10.07 -4.58
C ARG A 448 14.24 9.83 -3.13
N PHE A 449 14.46 8.58 -2.75
CA PHE A 449 14.79 8.18 -1.37
C PHE A 449 16.26 7.78 -1.20
N VAL A 450 17.14 8.14 -2.14
CA VAL A 450 18.58 7.92 -2.00
C VAL A 450 19.20 9.03 -1.14
N GLY A 451 20.11 8.66 -0.24
CA GLY A 451 20.86 9.62 0.59
C GLY A 451 19.95 10.44 1.50
N GLU A 452 20.04 11.78 1.42
CA GLU A 452 19.21 12.69 2.23
C GLU A 452 17.70 12.52 1.97
N GLY A 453 17.32 11.95 0.82
CA GLY A 453 15.94 11.62 0.48
C GLY A 453 15.29 10.60 1.45
N GLU A 454 16.07 9.80 2.18
CA GLU A 454 15.56 8.87 3.19
C GLU A 454 14.73 9.57 4.27
N LYS A 455 15.00 10.86 4.56
CA LYS A 455 14.20 11.67 5.49
C LYS A 455 12.74 11.82 5.08
N LEU A 456 12.42 11.62 3.79
CA LEU A 456 11.07 11.66 3.25
C LEU A 456 10.28 10.37 3.52
N LEU A 457 10.92 9.28 3.97
CA LEU A 457 10.23 8.02 4.27
C LEU A 457 9.16 8.18 5.36
N LYS A 458 9.27 9.17 6.24
CA LYS A 458 8.21 9.49 7.22
C LYS A 458 6.87 9.89 6.59
N TYR A 459 6.87 10.27 5.30
CA TYR A 459 5.66 10.60 4.53
C TYR A 459 5.22 9.46 3.61
N VAL A 460 5.97 8.36 3.54
CA VAL A 460 5.56 7.14 2.86
C VAL A 460 4.72 6.33 3.84
N THR A 461 3.41 6.27 3.61
CA THR A 461 2.45 5.80 4.61
C THR A 461 1.70 4.52 4.25
N TRP A 462 2.13 3.80 3.19
CA TRP A 462 1.41 2.66 2.58
C TRP A 462 0.92 1.61 3.59
N SER A 463 1.62 1.49 4.73
CA SER A 463 1.36 0.55 5.80
C SER A 463 0.33 1.03 6.84
N ASN A 464 -0.41 2.12 6.58
CA ASN A 464 -1.27 2.81 7.56
C ASN A 464 -0.48 3.34 8.77
N GLY A 465 0.67 3.95 8.48
CA GLY A 465 1.59 4.61 9.39
C GLY A 465 2.87 5.00 8.64
N PRO A 466 3.67 5.96 9.14
CA PRO A 466 4.97 6.31 8.55
C PRO A 466 5.88 5.09 8.37
N GLU A 467 6.60 5.00 7.25
CA GLU A 467 7.54 3.90 6.98
C GLU A 467 8.65 3.80 8.04
N THR A 468 8.99 4.94 8.65
CA THR A 468 9.96 5.07 9.74
C THR A 468 9.47 4.52 11.09
N GLU A 469 8.19 4.17 11.22
CA GLU A 469 7.60 3.61 12.44
C GLU A 469 7.48 2.09 12.37
N THR A 470 7.22 1.46 13.51
CA THR A 470 7.12 -0.01 13.65
C THR A 470 5.69 -0.43 13.98
N PRO A 471 5.16 -1.49 13.35
CA PRO A 471 3.88 -2.05 13.76
C PRO A 471 4.00 -2.65 15.17
N THR A 472 3.08 -2.29 16.05
CA THR A 472 3.02 -2.81 17.43
C THR A 472 1.62 -3.35 17.73
N ALA A 473 1.48 -4.10 18.82
CA ALA A 473 0.16 -4.52 19.32
C ALA A 473 -0.76 -3.34 19.68
N GLY A 474 -0.19 -2.16 19.96
CA GLY A 474 -0.92 -0.95 20.34
C GLY A 474 -1.35 -0.06 19.18
N ASN A 475 -0.89 -0.30 17.94
CA ASN A 475 -1.26 0.50 16.77
C ASN A 475 -1.96 -0.32 15.69
N LYS A 476 -2.44 0.35 14.63
CA LYS A 476 -3.09 -0.27 13.46
C LYS A 476 -2.24 -0.24 12.20
N GLN A 477 -0.93 -0.06 12.34
CA GLN A 477 0.00 -0.21 11.23
C GLN A 477 0.07 -1.69 10.79
N CYS A 478 0.27 -1.92 9.50
CA CYS A 478 0.35 -3.24 8.88
C CYS A 478 1.33 -4.15 9.63
N ALA A 479 0.85 -5.30 10.12
CA ALA A 479 1.69 -6.25 10.84
C ALA A 479 2.82 -6.83 9.97
N GLY A 480 2.63 -6.86 8.65
CA GLY A 480 3.61 -7.34 7.67
C GLY A 480 4.45 -6.25 7.01
N LYS A 481 4.60 -5.05 7.61
CA LYS A 481 5.32 -3.91 7.01
C LYS A 481 6.67 -4.33 6.40
N ASP A 482 7.56 -4.86 7.23
CA ASP A 482 8.92 -5.21 6.82
C ASP A 482 8.95 -6.39 5.84
N PHE A 483 8.01 -7.33 5.98
CA PHE A 483 7.86 -8.46 5.05
C PHE A 483 7.53 -7.97 3.64
N VAL A 484 6.56 -7.06 3.49
CA VAL A 484 6.14 -6.54 2.18
C VAL A 484 7.28 -5.77 1.52
N VAL A 485 7.98 -4.92 2.27
CA VAL A 485 9.15 -4.19 1.76
C VAL A 485 10.21 -5.19 1.30
N LEU A 486 10.53 -6.21 2.10
CA LEU A 486 11.49 -7.25 1.76
C LEU A 486 11.12 -8.00 0.47
N ILE A 487 9.91 -8.53 0.35
CA ILE A 487 9.53 -9.32 -0.84
C ILE A 487 9.44 -8.46 -2.10
N THR A 488 9.14 -7.17 -1.97
CA THR A 488 9.13 -6.25 -3.12
C THR A 488 10.54 -5.90 -3.56
N ARG A 489 11.48 -5.74 -2.61
CA ARG A 489 12.92 -5.65 -2.91
C ARG A 489 13.42 -6.91 -3.61
N LEU A 490 13.06 -8.10 -3.10
CA LEU A 490 13.40 -9.38 -3.73
C LEU A 490 12.82 -9.49 -5.15
N PHE A 491 11.59 -9.01 -5.38
CA PHE A 491 11.00 -8.99 -6.72
C PHE A 491 11.84 -8.18 -7.71
N VAL A 492 12.26 -6.98 -7.33
CA VAL A 492 13.13 -6.12 -8.16
C VAL A 492 14.51 -6.75 -8.35
N VAL A 493 15.09 -7.32 -7.29
CA VAL A 493 16.39 -8.01 -7.32
C VAL A 493 16.36 -9.19 -8.29
N GLU A 494 15.39 -10.09 -8.18
CA GLU A 494 15.31 -11.27 -9.05
C GLU A 494 15.08 -10.88 -10.51
N LEU A 495 14.29 -9.83 -10.75
CA LEU A 495 14.04 -9.30 -12.09
C LEU A 495 15.34 -8.81 -12.75
N PHE A 496 16.08 -7.91 -12.10
CA PHE A 496 17.28 -7.29 -12.71
C PHE A 496 18.57 -8.12 -12.55
N ARG A 497 18.57 -9.11 -11.65
CA ARG A 497 19.59 -10.17 -11.66
C ARG A 497 19.50 -11.00 -12.95
N ARG A 498 18.28 -11.25 -13.44
CA ARG A 498 18.01 -12.09 -14.61
C ARG A 498 17.97 -11.33 -15.94
N TYR A 499 17.46 -10.11 -15.95
CA TYR A 499 17.24 -9.31 -17.16
C TYR A 499 17.99 -7.98 -17.14
N ASP A 500 18.49 -7.54 -18.29
CA ASP A 500 19.03 -6.20 -18.51
C ASP A 500 17.92 -5.16 -18.68
N SER A 501 16.80 -5.55 -19.29
CA SER A 501 15.65 -4.69 -19.54
C SER A 501 14.44 -5.55 -19.91
N PHE A 502 13.25 -4.96 -19.84
CA PHE A 502 12.00 -5.54 -20.30
C PHE A 502 11.09 -4.43 -20.82
N ASP A 503 10.07 -4.81 -21.61
CA ASP A 503 9.01 -3.90 -22.08
C ASP A 503 7.64 -4.44 -21.70
N ILE A 504 6.68 -3.54 -21.51
CA ILE A 504 5.31 -3.86 -21.08
C ILE A 504 4.24 -3.10 -21.84
N GLU A 505 3.06 -3.70 -21.87
CA GLU A 505 1.78 -3.03 -22.09
C GLU A 505 0.97 -3.03 -20.79
N VAL A 506 0.24 -1.94 -20.54
CA VAL A 506 -0.54 -1.72 -19.31
C VAL A 506 -2.01 -1.58 -19.66
N GLY A 507 -2.83 -2.49 -19.14
CA GLY A 507 -4.29 -2.44 -19.22
C GLY A 507 -4.95 -2.14 -17.87
N THR A 508 -6.26 -1.94 -17.90
CA THR A 508 -7.09 -1.70 -16.71
C THR A 508 -7.44 -3.02 -16.00
N SER A 509 -7.46 -3.00 -14.67
CA SER A 509 -7.92 -4.09 -13.82
C SER A 509 -8.77 -3.51 -12.67
N PRO A 510 -9.81 -4.21 -12.18
CA PRO A 510 -10.56 -3.81 -10.97
C PRO A 510 -9.67 -3.66 -9.73
N LEU A 511 -8.58 -4.41 -9.67
CA LEU A 511 -7.58 -4.37 -8.60
C LEU A 511 -6.18 -4.27 -9.23
N GLY A 512 -5.50 -3.15 -9.02
CA GLY A 512 -4.17 -2.87 -9.56
C GLY A 512 -4.14 -2.64 -11.07
N ALA A 513 -3.03 -3.00 -11.70
CA ALA A 513 -2.83 -2.91 -13.14
C ALA A 513 -2.82 -4.28 -13.81
N LYS A 514 -3.32 -4.36 -15.06
CA LYS A 514 -3.14 -5.53 -15.92
C LYS A 514 -1.83 -5.36 -16.69
N ILE A 515 -0.87 -6.26 -16.52
CA ILE A 515 0.46 -6.15 -17.11
C ILE A 515 0.69 -7.28 -18.11
N THR A 516 1.10 -6.89 -19.32
CA THR A 516 1.54 -7.82 -20.38
C THR A 516 2.98 -7.49 -20.71
N LEU A 517 3.88 -8.48 -20.60
CA LEU A 517 5.27 -8.34 -21.03
C LEU A 517 5.35 -8.55 -22.54
N THR A 518 6.04 -7.65 -23.23
CA THR A 518 6.26 -7.70 -24.68
C THR A 518 7.73 -7.95 -25.04
N SER A 519 8.64 -7.81 -24.08
CA SER A 519 10.06 -8.09 -24.24
C SER A 519 10.70 -8.44 -22.89
N LEU A 520 11.63 -9.39 -22.90
CA LEU A 520 12.48 -9.76 -21.77
C LEU A 520 13.91 -9.95 -22.28
N LYS A 521 14.78 -8.97 -22.05
CA LYS A 521 16.18 -9.02 -22.47
C LYS A 521 17.02 -9.66 -21.38
N ARG A 522 17.37 -10.93 -21.54
CA ARG A 522 18.25 -11.65 -20.60
C ARG A 522 19.58 -10.94 -20.39
N ALA A 523 20.11 -11.03 -19.16
CA ALA A 523 21.43 -10.58 -18.82
C ALA A 523 22.50 -11.23 -19.72
N ARG A 524 23.45 -10.45 -20.21
CA ARG A 524 24.63 -10.99 -20.90
C ARG A 524 25.53 -11.68 -19.86
N ALA A 525 25.96 -12.90 -20.19
CA ALA A 525 26.88 -13.70 -19.38
C ALA A 525 28.24 -13.04 -19.21
#